data_AF-A0A363U6M2-F1
#
_entry.id   AF-A0A363U6M2-F1
#
_cell.length_a   1.000
_cell.length_b   1.000
_cell.length_c   1.000
_cell.angle_alpha   90.00
_cell.angle_beta   90.00
_cell.angle_gamma   90.00
#
_symmetry.space_group_name_H-M   'P 1'
#
loop_
_entity.id
_entity.type
_entity.pdbx_description
1 polymer ?
#
loop_
_entity_poly.entity_id
_entity_poly.type
_entity_poly.pdbx_seq_one_letter_code
_entity_poly.pdbx_strand_id
1 'polypeptide(L)'
;MFGMSDLQQAWSSVLAQLQLDMPRASYETWVLGTQALELKDDVLLVSTRNAYARDWLESRLTSTVQRLLVGILNRSVSVKFVVGDESQEEMEMETEADEMEESELNIEPVQWLDYDRIVQPHKQVVVKGYLRRLGMEIGPKAVWLYVGFHQAAWRVQDQNGPSGKPLYSREVMRFSAMSNGAFWRLLKHAGIQAHLTGLVQRVDSQDARRFRRGRDGRPHRAPIRYQVCMTPRLTRADATAVHLRLKALIEKHSSTTSALQEMLA
;
A
#
# COMPACT_ATOMS: atom_id res chain seq x y z
N MET A 1 21.86 7.95 -36.48
CA MET A 1 21.52 7.29 -35.21
C MET A 1 20.89 8.36 -34.34
N PHE A 2 19.56 8.33 -34.15
CA PHE A 2 18.84 9.35 -33.36
C PHE A 2 19.08 9.04 -31.87
N GLY A 3 19.61 9.98 -31.08
CA GLY A 3 19.93 9.73 -29.68
C GLY A 3 18.70 9.88 -28.77
N MET A 4 18.71 9.23 -27.60
CA MET A 4 17.62 9.39 -26.60
C MET A 4 17.44 10.86 -26.17
N SER A 5 18.50 11.67 -26.18
CA SER A 5 18.44 13.11 -25.90
C SER A 5 17.60 13.87 -26.92
N ASP A 6 17.73 13.56 -28.21
CA ASP A 6 17.00 14.24 -29.29
C ASP A 6 15.51 13.90 -29.24
N LEU A 7 15.20 12.67 -28.82
CA LEU A 7 13.83 12.18 -28.62
C LEU A 7 13.09 12.91 -27.51
N GLN A 8 13.75 13.08 -26.35
CA GLN A 8 13.18 13.81 -25.22
C GLN A 8 12.98 15.29 -25.54
N GLN A 9 13.91 15.89 -26.29
CA GLN A 9 13.76 17.27 -26.77
C GLN A 9 12.57 17.40 -27.72
N ALA A 10 12.42 16.50 -28.69
CA ALA A 10 11.27 16.51 -29.59
C ALA A 10 9.94 16.38 -28.84
N TRP A 11 9.85 15.48 -27.86
CA TRP A 11 8.64 15.34 -27.03
C TRP A 11 8.38 16.58 -26.18
N SER A 12 9.41 17.21 -25.62
CA SER A 12 9.25 18.45 -24.85
C SER A 12 8.68 19.60 -25.69
N SER A 13 9.07 19.69 -26.97
CA SER A 13 8.48 20.64 -27.92
C SER A 13 7.01 20.34 -28.22
N VAL A 14 6.63 19.06 -28.35
CA VAL A 14 5.23 18.65 -28.49
C VAL A 14 4.42 19.07 -27.25
N LEU A 15 4.94 18.83 -26.05
CA LEU A 15 4.27 19.21 -24.80
C LEU A 15 4.06 20.72 -24.69
N ALA A 16 5.08 21.52 -25.03
CA ALA A 16 4.98 22.97 -25.02
C ALA A 16 3.91 23.49 -25.99
N GLN A 17 3.83 22.90 -27.18
CA GLN A 17 2.82 23.27 -28.16
C GLN A 17 1.40 22.86 -27.72
N LEU A 18 1.23 21.64 -27.19
CA LEU A 18 -0.07 21.19 -26.67
C LEU A 18 -0.54 22.04 -25.50
N GLN A 19 0.36 22.54 -24.65
CA GLN A 19 0.02 23.43 -23.55
C GLN A 19 -0.61 24.76 -24.03
N LEU A 20 -0.20 25.24 -25.21
CA LEU A 20 -0.75 26.45 -25.84
C LEU A 20 -2.09 26.17 -26.54
N ASP A 21 -2.22 24.99 -27.15
CA ASP A 21 -3.34 24.67 -28.04
C ASP A 21 -4.59 24.10 -27.32
N MET A 22 -4.53 23.89 -26.00
CA MET A 22 -5.64 23.29 -25.25
C MET A 22 -5.89 23.92 -23.87
N PRO A 23 -7.10 23.77 -23.29
CA PRO A 23 -7.39 24.27 -21.95
C PRO A 23 -6.47 23.67 -20.90
N ARG A 24 -5.99 24.51 -19.98
CA ARG A 24 -5.06 24.13 -18.90
C ARG A 24 -5.48 22.87 -18.13
N ALA A 25 -6.76 22.79 -17.73
CA ALA A 25 -7.29 21.63 -17.01
C ALA A 25 -7.21 20.34 -17.83
N SER A 26 -7.42 20.41 -19.15
CA SER A 26 -7.31 19.25 -20.03
C SER A 26 -5.85 18.84 -20.22
N TYR A 27 -4.93 19.80 -20.34
CA TYR A 27 -3.49 19.54 -20.43
C TYR A 27 -2.98 18.86 -19.14
N GLU A 28 -3.28 19.45 -17.98
CA GLU A 28 -2.88 18.92 -16.67
C GLU A 28 -3.45 17.51 -16.42
N THR A 29 -4.66 17.23 -16.92
CA THR A 29 -5.30 15.93 -16.71
C THR A 29 -4.76 14.85 -17.65
N TRP A 30 -4.55 15.17 -18.92
CA TRP A 30 -4.34 14.14 -19.95
C TRP A 30 -2.93 14.07 -20.51
N VAL A 31 -2.21 15.19 -20.53
CA VAL A 31 -0.94 15.34 -21.26
C VAL A 31 0.25 15.48 -20.32
N LEU A 32 0.06 16.21 -19.21
CA LEU A 32 1.10 16.44 -18.22
C LEU A 32 1.61 15.09 -17.63
N GLY A 33 2.92 14.91 -17.63
CA GLY A 33 3.58 13.72 -17.11
C GLY A 33 3.76 12.57 -18.11
N THR A 34 3.31 12.73 -19.36
CA THR A 34 3.61 11.77 -20.45
C THR A 34 5.08 11.85 -20.88
N GLN A 35 5.68 10.72 -21.23
CA GLN A 35 7.10 10.66 -21.61
C GLN A 35 7.30 9.86 -22.90
N ALA A 36 8.19 10.31 -23.78
CA ALA A 36 8.65 9.52 -24.91
C ALA A 36 9.60 8.42 -24.43
N LEU A 37 9.26 7.17 -24.70
CA LEU A 37 10.02 5.99 -24.28
C LEU A 37 11.03 5.57 -25.35
N GLU A 38 10.55 5.37 -26.58
CA GLU A 38 11.39 4.93 -27.69
C GLU A 38 10.79 5.36 -29.03
N LEU A 39 11.64 5.43 -30.06
CA LEU A 39 11.25 5.68 -31.44
C LEU A 39 11.86 4.59 -32.32
N LYS A 40 11.02 3.67 -32.80
CA LYS A 40 11.43 2.53 -33.62
C LYS A 40 10.47 2.36 -34.79
N ASP A 41 11.01 2.09 -35.98
CA ASP A 41 10.24 1.90 -37.21
C ASP A 41 9.24 3.05 -37.49
N ASP A 42 9.68 4.28 -37.23
CA ASP A 42 8.87 5.51 -37.32
C ASP A 42 7.60 5.51 -36.45
N VAL A 43 7.60 4.73 -35.36
CA VAL A 43 6.59 4.75 -34.31
C VAL A 43 7.20 5.25 -33.01
N LEU A 44 6.69 6.38 -32.52
CA LEU A 44 7.00 6.94 -31.21
C LEU A 44 6.11 6.29 -30.14
N LEU A 45 6.74 5.63 -29.17
CA LEU A 45 6.07 5.09 -28.00
C LEU A 45 6.04 6.14 -26.89
N VAL A 46 4.85 6.47 -26.39
CA VAL A 46 4.64 7.48 -25.33
C VAL A 46 3.97 6.84 -24.13
N SER A 47 4.59 6.93 -22.96
CA SER A 47 3.99 6.50 -21.70
C SER A 47 2.95 7.50 -21.20
N THR A 48 1.90 6.96 -20.61
CA THR A 48 0.78 7.68 -20.03
C THR A 48 0.54 7.21 -18.59
N ARG A 49 -0.11 8.06 -17.79
CA ARG A 49 -0.30 7.82 -16.35
C ARG A 49 -1.34 6.75 -15.99
N ASN A 50 -2.23 6.37 -16.92
CA ASN A 50 -3.23 5.31 -16.77
C ASN A 50 -3.92 5.03 -18.12
N ALA A 51 -4.69 3.94 -18.25
CA ALA A 51 -5.37 3.62 -19.50
C ALA A 51 -6.47 4.62 -19.90
N TYR A 52 -7.09 5.34 -18.96
CA TYR A 52 -8.03 6.42 -19.33
C TYR A 52 -7.32 7.53 -20.08
N ALA A 53 -6.11 7.91 -19.64
CA ALA A 53 -5.29 8.88 -20.34
C ALA A 53 -4.80 8.33 -21.69
N ARG A 54 -4.37 7.06 -21.75
CA ARG A 54 -4.06 6.40 -23.02
C ARG A 54 -5.22 6.50 -24.01
N ASP A 55 -6.41 6.04 -23.63
CA ASP A 55 -7.57 5.96 -24.52
C ASP A 55 -8.06 7.36 -24.93
N TRP A 56 -7.99 8.33 -24.03
CA TRP A 56 -8.33 9.71 -24.34
C TRP A 56 -7.32 10.34 -25.32
N LEU A 57 -6.02 10.13 -25.10
CA LEU A 57 -4.96 10.61 -26.00
C LEU A 57 -5.04 9.93 -27.37
N GLU A 58 -5.28 8.62 -27.39
CA GLU A 58 -5.39 7.83 -28.61
C GLU A 58 -6.62 8.26 -29.44
N SER A 59 -7.76 8.49 -28.79
CA SER A 59 -8.99 8.91 -29.48
C SER A 59 -8.99 10.37 -29.93
N ARG A 60 -8.22 11.26 -29.28
CA ARG A 60 -8.35 12.71 -29.52
C ARG A 60 -7.08 13.43 -29.94
N LEU A 61 -5.91 12.98 -29.52
CA LEU A 61 -4.65 13.69 -29.76
C LEU A 61 -3.71 12.99 -30.73
N THR A 62 -3.97 11.75 -31.14
CA THR A 62 -3.13 11.00 -32.10
C THR A 62 -2.79 11.82 -33.35
N SER A 63 -3.79 12.34 -34.05
CA SER A 63 -3.59 13.09 -35.30
C SER A 63 -2.87 14.43 -35.08
N THR A 64 -3.18 15.13 -33.99
CA THR A 64 -2.53 16.39 -33.61
C THR A 64 -1.05 16.16 -33.27
N VAL A 65 -0.77 15.15 -32.45
CA VAL A 65 0.60 14.79 -32.04
C VAL A 65 1.42 14.34 -33.25
N GLN A 66 0.87 13.50 -34.12
CA GLN A 66 1.54 13.09 -35.36
C GLN A 66 1.89 14.30 -36.24
N ARG A 67 0.97 15.25 -36.41
CA ARG A 67 1.23 16.47 -37.18
C ARG A 67 2.35 17.31 -36.57
N LEU A 68 2.38 17.47 -35.24
CA LEU A 68 3.44 18.19 -34.54
C LEU A 68 4.79 17.48 -34.71
N LEU A 69 4.82 16.16 -34.55
CA LEU A 69 6.03 15.36 -34.74
C LEU A 69 6.58 15.44 -36.16
N VAL A 70 5.72 15.48 -37.18
CA VAL A 70 6.14 15.69 -38.57
C VAL A 70 6.85 17.03 -38.73
N GLY A 71 6.31 18.10 -38.14
CA GLY A 71 6.93 19.44 -38.19
C GLY A 71 8.26 19.52 -37.44
N ILE A 72 8.39 18.81 -36.31
CA ILE A 72 9.58 18.85 -35.45
C ILE A 72 10.70 17.94 -35.99
N LEU A 73 10.36 16.72 -36.42
CA LEU A 73 11.32 15.70 -36.84
C LEU A 73 11.56 15.68 -38.35
N ASN A 74 10.80 16.46 -39.12
CA ASN A 74 10.83 16.54 -40.58
C ASN A 74 10.74 15.16 -41.27
N ARG A 75 9.98 14.24 -40.66
CA ARG A 75 9.68 12.90 -41.18
C ARG A 75 8.33 12.41 -40.67
N SER A 76 7.72 11.47 -41.39
CA SER A 76 6.45 10.86 -40.97
C SER A 76 6.68 9.97 -39.75
N VAL A 77 6.07 10.31 -38.61
CA VAL A 77 6.14 9.53 -37.37
C VAL A 77 4.73 9.25 -36.88
N SER A 78 4.44 7.98 -36.63
CA SER A 78 3.23 7.53 -35.94
C SER A 78 3.44 7.58 -34.43
N VAL A 79 2.38 7.78 -33.64
CA VAL A 79 2.45 7.73 -32.18
C VAL A 79 1.63 6.57 -31.67
N LYS A 80 2.14 5.87 -30.65
CA LYS A 80 1.40 4.89 -29.86
C LYS A 80 1.50 5.26 -28.39
N PHE A 81 0.35 5.31 -27.73
CA PHE A 81 0.26 5.56 -26.31
C PHE A 81 0.24 4.22 -25.56
N VAL A 82 1.07 4.10 -24.53
CA VAL A 82 1.12 2.94 -23.64
C VAL A 82 0.93 3.40 -22.20
N VAL A 83 0.44 2.50 -21.36
CA VAL A 83 0.35 2.71 -19.92
C VAL A 83 1.74 2.44 -19.35
N GLY A 84 2.31 3.37 -18.58
CA GLY A 84 3.63 3.15 -17.97
C GLY A 84 3.60 2.01 -16.93
N ASP A 85 4.73 1.37 -16.65
CA ASP A 85 4.84 0.23 -15.72
C ASP A 85 4.22 0.51 -14.33
N GLU A 86 4.37 1.72 -13.79
CA GLU A 86 3.77 2.10 -12.50
C GLU A 86 2.23 2.10 -12.52
N SER A 87 1.60 2.21 -13.70
CA SER A 87 0.15 2.37 -13.86
C SER A 87 -0.59 1.14 -14.39
N GLN A 88 0.12 0.15 -14.96
CA GLN A 88 -0.43 -1.20 -15.14
C GLN A 88 -0.65 -1.88 -13.80
N GLU A 89 0.31 -1.71 -12.87
CA GLU A 89 0.16 -2.09 -11.47
C GLU A 89 -1.07 -1.41 -10.83
N GLU A 90 -1.33 -0.12 -11.09
CA GLU A 90 -2.48 0.59 -10.50
C GLU A 90 -3.84 0.08 -11.02
N MET A 91 -3.98 -0.28 -12.30
CA MET A 91 -5.24 -0.80 -12.86
C MET A 91 -5.52 -2.26 -12.49
N GLU A 92 -4.49 -3.11 -12.50
CA GLU A 92 -4.60 -4.47 -11.97
C GLU A 92 -4.89 -4.44 -10.48
N MET A 93 -4.27 -3.51 -9.72
CA MET A 93 -4.56 -3.32 -8.31
C MET A 93 -5.90 -2.68 -8.02
N GLU A 94 -6.45 -1.79 -8.86
CA GLU A 94 -7.81 -1.22 -8.71
C GLU A 94 -8.88 -2.29 -8.95
N THR A 95 -8.69 -3.14 -9.97
CA THR A 95 -9.60 -4.26 -10.26
C THR A 95 -9.55 -5.33 -9.16
N GLU A 96 -8.34 -5.66 -8.67
CA GLU A 96 -8.18 -6.52 -7.49
C GLU A 96 -8.62 -5.84 -6.19
N ALA A 97 -8.51 -4.52 -6.07
CA ALA A 97 -8.95 -3.75 -4.90
C ALA A 97 -10.46 -3.80 -4.75
N ASP A 98 -11.22 -3.65 -5.84
CA ASP A 98 -12.68 -3.78 -5.83
C ASP A 98 -13.11 -5.20 -5.38
N GLU A 99 -12.44 -6.26 -5.85
CA GLU A 99 -12.70 -7.64 -5.37
C GLU A 99 -12.31 -7.85 -3.89
N MET A 100 -11.27 -7.14 -3.42
CA MET A 100 -10.77 -7.25 -2.06
C MET A 100 -11.51 -6.33 -1.06
N GLU A 101 -12.15 -5.26 -1.53
CA GLU A 101 -12.93 -4.29 -0.74
C GLU A 101 -14.08 -4.97 0.02
N GLU A 102 -14.71 -5.97 -0.61
CA GLU A 102 -15.78 -6.78 -0.04
C GLU A 102 -15.31 -8.07 0.65
N SER A 103 -13.99 -8.31 0.75
CA SER A 103 -13.49 -9.51 1.40
C SER A 103 -13.74 -9.47 2.91
N GLU A 104 -14.47 -10.47 3.39
CA GLU A 104 -14.63 -10.73 4.82
C GLU A 104 -13.26 -11.05 5.44
N LEU A 105 -13.01 -10.50 6.62
CA LEU A 105 -11.81 -10.63 7.41
C LEU A 105 -12.15 -11.29 8.75
N ASN A 106 -11.22 -12.11 9.24
CA ASN A 106 -11.22 -12.56 10.62
C ASN A 106 -9.95 -12.02 11.29
N ILE A 107 -10.13 -11.14 12.27
CA ILE A 107 -9.03 -10.54 13.02
C ILE A 107 -9.02 -11.11 14.43
N GLU A 108 -7.88 -11.72 14.79
CA GLU A 108 -7.58 -12.19 16.13
C GLU A 108 -6.67 -11.18 16.85
N PRO A 109 -7.17 -10.44 17.85
CA PRO A 109 -6.33 -9.56 18.65
C PRO A 109 -5.47 -10.36 19.62
N VAL A 110 -4.14 -10.26 19.47
CA VAL A 110 -3.13 -10.98 20.27
C VAL A 110 -2.25 -9.99 21.05
N GLN A 111 -1.39 -10.51 21.94
CA GLN A 111 -0.38 -9.72 22.68
C GLN A 111 -0.93 -8.47 23.39
N TRP A 112 -1.84 -8.71 24.33
CA TRP A 112 -2.42 -7.68 25.19
C TRP A 112 -1.53 -7.43 26.42
N LEU A 113 -1.39 -6.16 26.79
CA LEU A 113 -1.00 -5.78 28.15
C LEU A 113 -2.23 -5.81 29.07
N ASP A 114 -2.04 -6.18 30.34
CA ASP A 114 -3.10 -6.08 31.35
C ASP A 114 -3.61 -4.65 31.49
N TYR A 115 -2.70 -3.67 31.37
CA TYR A 115 -3.03 -2.25 31.29
C TYR A 115 -4.08 -1.95 30.21
N ASP A 116 -3.91 -2.52 29.02
CA ASP A 116 -4.80 -2.27 27.89
C ASP A 116 -6.19 -2.88 28.08
N ARG A 117 -6.28 -4.02 28.79
CA ARG A 117 -7.55 -4.65 29.14
C ARG A 117 -8.36 -3.81 30.12
N ILE A 118 -7.67 -3.16 31.06
CA ILE A 118 -8.28 -2.34 32.11
C ILE A 118 -8.67 -0.97 31.57
N VAL A 119 -7.71 -0.25 30.96
CA VAL A 119 -7.91 1.15 30.55
C VAL A 119 -8.66 1.25 29.23
N GLN A 120 -8.57 0.24 28.37
CA GLN A 120 -9.22 0.20 27.05
C GLN A 120 -8.96 1.49 26.23
N PRO A 121 -7.69 1.93 26.08
CA PRO A 121 -7.38 3.17 25.36
C PRO A 121 -7.86 3.16 23.90
N HIS A 122 -8.08 1.96 23.35
CA HIS A 122 -8.52 1.70 21.97
C HIS A 122 -9.98 2.08 21.67
N LYS A 123 -10.75 2.53 22.68
CA LYS A 123 -12.06 3.16 22.47
C LYS A 123 -11.98 4.38 21.55
N GLN A 124 -10.80 5.00 21.46
CA GLN A 124 -10.48 6.06 20.53
C GLN A 124 -9.28 5.64 19.69
N VAL A 125 -9.14 6.24 18.51
CA VAL A 125 -7.94 6.07 17.69
C VAL A 125 -6.79 6.80 18.39
N VAL A 126 -5.89 6.05 19.04
CA VAL A 126 -4.78 6.59 19.82
C VAL A 126 -3.45 6.14 19.24
N VAL A 127 -2.57 7.11 18.93
CA VAL A 127 -1.17 6.83 18.62
C VAL A 127 -0.36 6.86 19.91
N LYS A 128 -0.14 5.66 20.49
CA LYS A 128 0.65 5.50 21.74
C LYS A 128 2.03 6.16 21.58
N GLY A 129 2.56 6.73 22.65
CA GLY A 129 3.85 7.43 22.63
C GLY A 129 4.99 6.57 22.09
N TYR A 130 5.03 5.30 22.50
CA TYR A 130 6.03 4.36 22.02
C TYR A 130 5.84 3.99 20.53
N LEU A 131 4.61 3.95 20.03
CA LEU A 131 4.34 3.72 18.61
C LEU A 131 4.94 4.83 17.72
N ARG A 132 5.01 6.08 18.20
CA ARG A 132 5.70 7.16 17.48
C ARG A 132 7.19 6.89 17.31
N ARG A 133 7.83 6.36 18.36
CA ARG A 133 9.24 5.94 18.31
C ARG A 133 9.42 4.80 17.30
N LEU A 134 8.56 3.78 17.35
CA LEU A 134 8.57 2.70 16.37
C LEU A 134 8.35 3.20 14.94
N GLY A 135 7.52 4.24 14.77
CA GLY A 135 7.28 4.90 13.49
C GLY A 135 8.53 5.48 12.82
N MET A 136 9.57 5.82 13.58
CA MET A 136 10.86 6.24 13.02
C MET A 136 11.62 5.07 12.34
N GLU A 137 11.36 3.83 12.76
CA GLU A 137 11.95 2.61 12.18
C GLU A 137 11.12 2.07 11.01
N ILE A 138 9.79 2.04 11.15
CA ILE A 138 8.91 1.38 10.17
C ILE A 138 8.26 2.33 9.16
N GLY A 139 8.40 3.63 9.39
CA GLY A 139 7.82 4.67 8.56
C GLY A 139 6.32 4.90 8.78
N PRO A 140 5.80 6.06 8.35
CA PRO A 140 4.41 6.47 8.62
C PRO A 140 3.38 5.56 7.95
N LYS A 141 3.69 5.00 6.77
CA LYS A 141 2.78 4.12 6.03
C LYS A 141 2.48 2.82 6.80
N ALA A 142 3.49 2.18 7.36
CA ALA A 142 3.31 0.98 8.17
C ALA A 142 2.59 1.29 9.50
N VAL A 143 2.89 2.44 10.13
CA VAL A 143 2.18 2.89 11.33
C VAL A 143 0.69 3.04 11.08
N TRP A 144 0.30 3.68 9.99
CA TRP A 144 -1.11 3.91 9.68
C TRP A 144 -1.84 2.62 9.29
N LEU A 145 -1.19 1.70 8.58
CA LEU A 145 -1.76 0.35 8.39
C LEU A 145 -1.97 -0.37 9.72
N TYR A 146 -0.97 -0.34 10.61
CA TYR A 146 -1.10 -0.93 11.95
C TYR A 146 -2.25 -0.31 12.73
N VAL A 147 -2.38 1.02 12.77
CA VAL A 147 -3.51 1.72 13.42
C VAL A 147 -4.85 1.26 12.84
N GLY A 148 -4.94 1.10 11.52
CA GLY A 148 -6.12 0.57 10.85
C GLY A 148 -6.55 -0.80 11.37
N PHE A 149 -5.61 -1.74 11.36
CA PHE A 149 -5.83 -3.10 11.84
C PHE A 149 -6.12 -3.15 13.35
N HIS A 150 -5.41 -2.34 14.12
CA HIS A 150 -5.54 -2.25 15.56
C HIS A 150 -6.92 -1.74 15.99
N GLN A 151 -7.43 -0.70 15.33
CA GLN A 151 -8.77 -0.18 15.59
C GLN A 151 -9.85 -1.18 15.17
N ALA A 152 -9.66 -1.88 14.05
CA ALA A 152 -10.58 -2.92 13.60
C ALA A 152 -10.58 -4.13 14.55
N ALA A 153 -9.41 -4.54 15.06
CA ALA A 153 -9.26 -5.62 16.02
C ALA A 153 -10.00 -5.34 17.35
N TRP A 154 -9.92 -4.10 17.85
CA TRP A 154 -10.68 -3.69 19.04
C TRP A 154 -12.20 -3.79 18.84
N ARG A 155 -12.70 -3.45 17.64
CA ARG A 155 -14.13 -3.56 17.31
C ARG A 155 -14.65 -5.00 17.23
N VAL A 156 -13.79 -5.96 16.93
CA VAL A 156 -14.14 -7.39 16.97
C VAL A 156 -14.35 -7.85 18.41
N GLN A 157 -13.55 -7.34 19.35
CA GLN A 157 -13.62 -7.72 20.77
C GLN A 157 -14.88 -7.21 21.48
N ASP A 158 -15.40 -6.03 21.11
CA ASP A 158 -16.63 -5.47 21.70
C ASP A 158 -17.90 -6.27 21.32
N GLN A 159 -17.80 -7.16 20.33
CA GLN A 159 -18.92 -8.00 19.92
C GLN A 159 -19.00 -9.28 20.77
N ASN A 160 -19.64 -9.17 21.94
CA ASN A 160 -19.98 -10.28 22.85
C ASN A 160 -21.00 -11.31 22.27
N GLY A 161 -21.02 -11.55 20.95
CA GLY A 161 -21.97 -12.44 20.29
C GLY A 161 -21.29 -13.67 19.66
N PRO A 162 -21.94 -14.86 19.67
CA PRO A 162 -21.39 -16.10 19.09
C PRO A 162 -21.19 -16.05 17.55
N SER A 163 -21.65 -14.97 16.92
CA SER A 163 -21.46 -14.66 15.50
C SER A 163 -21.27 -13.15 15.38
N GLY A 164 -20.10 -12.64 15.76
CA GLY A 164 -19.73 -11.25 15.46
C GLY A 164 -20.01 -10.92 14.00
N LYS A 165 -20.47 -9.70 13.72
CA LYS A 165 -20.65 -9.18 12.36
C LYS A 165 -19.37 -9.43 11.58
N PRO A 166 -19.48 -9.90 10.33
CA PRO A 166 -18.33 -10.05 9.45
C PRO A 166 -17.60 -8.72 9.37
N LEU A 167 -16.33 -8.72 9.75
CA LEU A 167 -15.46 -7.56 9.60
C LEU A 167 -15.02 -7.51 8.14
N TYR A 168 -15.03 -6.35 7.51
CA TYR A 168 -14.59 -6.22 6.11
C TYR A 168 -13.32 -5.39 6.01
N SER A 169 -12.57 -5.58 4.91
CA SER A 169 -11.35 -4.82 4.63
C SER A 169 -11.53 -3.31 4.67
N ARG A 170 -12.69 -2.81 4.24
CA ARG A 170 -13.06 -1.38 4.33
C ARG A 170 -13.04 -0.84 5.78
N GLU A 171 -13.29 -1.68 6.78
CA GLU A 171 -13.29 -1.25 8.18
C GLU A 171 -11.87 -1.04 8.71
N VAL A 172 -10.90 -1.81 8.22
CA VAL A 172 -9.48 -1.58 8.46
C VAL A 172 -9.03 -0.30 7.76
N MET A 173 -9.36 -0.18 6.47
CA MET A 173 -8.99 0.97 5.63
C MET A 173 -9.52 2.30 6.19
N ARG A 174 -10.75 2.31 6.72
CA ARG A 174 -11.37 3.48 7.35
C ARG A 174 -10.46 4.15 8.40
N PHE A 175 -9.66 3.36 9.11
CA PHE A 175 -8.78 3.84 10.17
C PHE A 175 -7.31 3.93 9.75
N SER A 176 -6.97 3.54 8.52
CA SER A 176 -5.60 3.59 8.02
C SER A 176 -5.24 4.93 7.36
N ALA A 177 -6.16 5.91 7.32
CA ALA A 177 -5.93 7.23 6.71
C ALA A 177 -5.37 7.16 5.26
N MET A 178 -5.79 6.16 4.50
CA MET A 178 -5.34 5.90 3.12
C MET A 178 -6.52 5.93 2.15
N SER A 179 -6.25 6.27 0.88
CA SER A 179 -7.19 6.00 -0.21
C SER A 179 -7.28 4.50 -0.50
N ASN A 180 -8.31 4.08 -1.23
CA ASN A 180 -8.55 2.68 -1.57
C ASN A 180 -7.34 2.01 -2.25
N GLY A 181 -6.90 2.53 -3.39
CA GLY A 181 -5.72 2.00 -4.09
C GLY A 181 -4.44 2.05 -3.24
N ALA A 182 -4.23 3.10 -2.45
CA ALA A 182 -3.06 3.20 -1.57
C ALA A 182 -3.05 2.14 -0.46
N PHE A 183 -4.22 1.85 0.11
CA PHE A 183 -4.37 0.82 1.14
C PHE A 183 -3.97 -0.55 0.58
N TRP A 184 -4.54 -0.96 -0.55
CA TRP A 184 -4.26 -2.27 -1.14
C TRP A 184 -2.83 -2.43 -1.63
N ARG A 185 -2.29 -1.41 -2.29
CA ARG A 185 -0.89 -1.39 -2.73
C ARG A 185 0.07 -1.57 -1.55
N LEU A 186 -0.14 -0.83 -0.46
CA LEU A 186 0.72 -0.92 0.72
C LEU A 186 0.52 -2.24 1.48
N LEU A 187 -0.69 -2.80 1.46
CA LEU A 187 -0.96 -4.11 2.04
C LEU A 187 -0.24 -5.24 1.28
N LYS A 188 -0.01 -5.11 -0.03
CA LYS A 188 0.74 -6.11 -0.82
C LYS A 188 2.25 -5.87 -0.81
N HIS A 189 2.69 -4.63 -0.58
CA HIS A 189 4.09 -4.25 -0.66
C HIS A 189 5.00 -5.03 0.31
N ALA A 190 5.96 -5.80 -0.21
CA ALA A 190 6.82 -6.69 0.56
C ALA A 190 7.59 -5.97 1.69
N GLY A 191 8.13 -4.77 1.43
CA GLY A 191 8.83 -3.99 2.45
C GLY A 191 7.90 -3.54 3.59
N ILE A 192 6.63 -3.23 3.28
CA ILE A 192 5.66 -2.82 4.30
C ILE A 192 5.23 -4.03 5.13
N GLN A 193 5.04 -5.19 4.48
CA GLN A 193 4.77 -6.44 5.18
C GLN A 193 5.92 -6.81 6.14
N ALA A 194 7.17 -6.64 5.73
CA ALA A 194 8.32 -6.85 6.61
C ALA A 194 8.27 -5.92 7.83
N HIS A 195 7.91 -4.65 7.65
CA HIS A 195 7.76 -3.69 8.74
C HIS A 195 6.62 -4.02 9.72
N LEU A 196 5.53 -4.62 9.22
CA LEU A 196 4.38 -5.06 10.01
C LEU A 196 4.64 -6.34 10.82
N THR A 197 5.79 -7.00 10.63
CA THR A 197 6.17 -8.16 11.44
C THR A 197 6.15 -7.83 12.94
N GLY A 198 5.43 -8.64 13.72
CA GLY A 198 5.20 -8.41 15.15
C GLY A 198 4.21 -7.29 15.48
N LEU A 199 3.46 -6.79 14.47
CA LEU A 199 2.37 -5.82 14.61
C LEU A 199 1.07 -6.36 14.00
N VAL A 200 1.11 -6.73 12.71
CA VAL A 200 0.01 -7.34 11.96
C VAL A 200 0.57 -8.48 11.15
N GLN A 201 0.00 -9.67 11.28
CA GLN A 201 0.44 -10.85 10.56
C GLN A 201 -0.74 -11.54 9.91
N ARG A 202 -0.64 -11.80 8.61
CA ARG A 202 -1.60 -12.67 7.93
C ARG A 202 -1.30 -14.12 8.33
N VAL A 203 -2.30 -14.84 8.80
CA VAL A 203 -2.16 -16.23 9.27
C VAL A 203 -2.02 -17.19 8.09
N ASP A 204 -2.75 -16.91 7.01
CA ASP A 204 -2.74 -17.71 5.79
C ASP A 204 -1.76 -17.11 4.77
N SER A 205 -1.03 -17.96 4.02
CA SER A 205 -0.18 -17.51 2.91
C SER A 205 -0.95 -16.65 1.92
N GLN A 206 -0.28 -15.70 1.25
CA GLN A 206 -0.94 -14.78 0.32
C GLN A 206 -1.70 -15.53 -0.79
N ASP A 207 -1.13 -16.63 -1.28
CA ASP A 207 -1.67 -17.47 -2.35
C ASP A 207 -2.69 -18.51 -1.89
N ALA A 208 -2.88 -18.66 -0.58
CA ALA A 208 -3.79 -19.68 -0.05
C ALA A 208 -5.26 -19.29 -0.34
N ARG A 209 -5.86 -19.94 -1.35
CA ARG A 209 -7.28 -19.80 -1.68
C ARG A 209 -8.09 -20.79 -0.85
N ARG A 210 -8.66 -20.32 0.26
CA ARG A 210 -9.57 -21.11 1.09
C ARG A 210 -11.02 -20.83 0.69
N PHE A 211 -11.83 -21.88 0.62
CA PHE A 211 -13.26 -21.77 0.35
C PHE A 211 -14.06 -22.36 1.52
N ARG A 212 -15.20 -21.76 1.81
CA ARG A 212 -16.20 -22.21 2.78
C ARG A 212 -17.48 -22.54 2.00
N ARG A 213 -18.17 -23.60 2.39
CA ARG A 213 -19.55 -23.82 1.92
C ARG A 213 -20.50 -22.89 2.65
N GLY A 214 -21.19 -22.03 1.90
CA GLY A 214 -22.25 -21.17 2.43
C GLY A 214 -23.50 -21.98 2.76
N ARG A 215 -24.48 -21.32 3.38
CA ARG A 215 -25.79 -21.92 3.68
C ARG A 215 -26.49 -22.42 2.41
N ASP A 216 -26.21 -21.77 1.29
CA ASP A 216 -26.76 -22.05 -0.04
C ASP A 216 -26.00 -23.19 -0.77
N GLY A 217 -25.04 -23.85 -0.11
CA GLY A 217 -24.24 -24.93 -0.67
C GLY A 217 -23.14 -24.50 -1.66
N ARG A 218 -23.14 -23.23 -2.08
CA ARG A 218 -22.13 -22.66 -2.98
C ARG A 218 -20.80 -22.41 -2.26
N PRO A 219 -19.66 -22.58 -2.94
CA PRO A 219 -18.36 -22.23 -2.39
C PRO A 219 -18.19 -20.70 -2.37
N HIS A 220 -18.01 -20.15 -1.18
CA HIS A 220 -17.62 -18.75 -0.98
C HIS A 220 -16.15 -18.68 -0.58
N ARG A 221 -15.45 -17.63 -1.00
CA ARG A 221 -14.08 -17.37 -0.53
C ARG A 221 -14.11 -17.22 0.98
N ALA A 222 -13.27 -17.98 1.66
CA ALA A 222 -13.24 -17.96 3.11
C ALA A 222 -12.50 -16.68 3.58
N PRO A 223 -12.86 -16.14 4.76
CA PRO A 223 -12.28 -14.90 5.24
C PRO A 223 -10.76 -14.96 5.38
N ILE A 224 -10.09 -13.86 5.05
CA ILE A 224 -8.65 -13.71 5.28
C ILE A 224 -8.42 -13.56 6.79
N ARG A 225 -7.51 -14.35 7.34
CA ARG A 225 -7.19 -14.32 8.78
C ARG A 225 -5.98 -13.46 9.06
N TYR A 226 -6.12 -12.55 10.02
CA TYR A 226 -5.05 -11.72 10.54
C TYR A 226 -4.93 -11.88 12.05
N GLN A 227 -3.69 -11.91 12.55
CA GLN A 227 -3.37 -11.67 13.94
C GLN A 227 -2.86 -10.24 14.10
N VAL A 228 -3.39 -9.53 15.08
CA VAL A 228 -3.04 -8.13 15.34
C VAL A 228 -2.54 -8.02 16.77
N CYS A 229 -1.27 -7.67 16.93
CA CYS A 229 -0.68 -7.41 18.24
C CYS A 229 -1.24 -6.10 18.79
N MET A 230 -1.92 -6.14 19.92
CA MET A 230 -2.51 -4.95 20.53
C MET A 230 -1.46 -4.08 21.25
N THR A 231 -0.35 -4.71 21.60
CA THR A 231 0.86 -4.04 22.08
C THR A 231 1.90 -4.06 20.96
N PRO A 232 2.42 -2.90 20.51
CA PRO A 232 3.44 -2.88 19.49
C PRO A 232 4.73 -3.50 20.02
N ARG A 233 5.45 -4.23 19.15
CA ARG A 233 6.80 -4.72 19.46
C ARG A 233 7.76 -3.57 19.77
N LEU A 234 8.85 -3.91 20.45
CA LEU A 234 9.97 -3.00 20.64
C LEU A 234 10.63 -2.62 19.31
N THR A 235 11.22 -1.43 19.27
CA THR A 235 12.19 -1.08 18.21
C THR A 235 13.39 -2.03 18.28
N ARG A 236 14.11 -2.19 17.17
CA ARG A 236 15.33 -3.03 17.15
C ARG A 236 16.36 -2.55 18.16
N ALA A 237 16.52 -1.22 18.30
CA ALA A 237 17.44 -0.63 19.25
C ALA A 237 17.04 -0.94 20.70
N ASP A 238 15.77 -0.73 21.06
CA ASP A 238 15.29 -0.99 22.42
C ASP A 238 15.29 -2.50 22.74
N ALA A 239 14.91 -3.35 21.78
CA ALA A 239 14.98 -4.80 21.92
C ALA A 239 16.42 -5.29 22.15
N THR A 240 17.39 -4.71 21.43
CA THR A 240 18.82 -5.03 21.59
C THR A 240 19.31 -4.57 22.96
N ALA A 241 18.95 -3.36 23.39
CA ALA A 241 19.33 -2.84 24.70
C ALA A 241 18.79 -3.71 25.84
N VAL A 242 17.51 -4.10 25.75
CA VAL A 242 16.86 -5.03 26.69
C VAL A 242 17.57 -6.38 26.68
N HIS A 243 17.84 -6.94 25.50
CA HIS A 243 18.50 -8.24 25.37
C HIS A 243 19.90 -8.24 25.98
N LEU A 244 20.73 -7.24 25.68
CA LEU A 244 22.09 -7.13 26.20
C LEU A 244 22.09 -6.96 27.73
N ARG A 245 21.20 -6.12 28.26
CA ARG A 245 21.06 -5.94 29.70
C ARG A 245 20.62 -7.23 30.39
N LEU A 246 19.61 -7.91 29.85
CA LEU A 246 19.11 -9.16 30.41
C LEU A 246 20.19 -10.25 30.38
N LYS A 247 20.95 -10.36 29.28
CA LYS A 247 22.07 -11.29 29.16
C LYS A 247 23.12 -11.06 30.25
N ALA A 248 23.55 -9.82 30.44
CA ALA A 248 24.52 -9.47 31.48
C ALA A 248 24.00 -9.80 32.90
N LEU A 249 22.72 -9.57 33.17
CA LEU A 249 22.11 -9.91 34.46
C LEU A 249 22.01 -11.42 34.69
N ILE A 250 21.72 -12.20 33.65
CA ILE A 250 21.70 -13.67 33.74
C ILE A 250 23.11 -14.20 34.04
N GLU A 251 24.13 -13.66 33.37
CA GLU A 251 25.54 -14.00 33.64
C GLU A 251 25.95 -13.64 35.07
N LYS A 252 25.44 -12.52 35.62
CA LYS A 252 25.70 -12.09 37.01
C LYS A 252 25.01 -12.96 38.06
N HIS A 253 23.73 -13.29 37.87
CA HIS A 253 22.90 -13.93 38.91
C HIS A 253 22.81 -15.45 38.82
N SER A 254 23.23 -16.06 37.71
CA SER A 254 23.05 -17.49 37.42
C SER A 254 21.58 -17.98 37.54
N SER A 255 20.62 -17.05 37.58
CA SER A 255 19.18 -17.31 37.73
C SER A 255 18.38 -16.26 36.95
N THR A 256 17.46 -16.74 36.10
CA THR A 256 16.60 -15.88 35.28
C THR A 256 15.65 -15.02 36.12
N THR A 257 15.13 -15.57 37.22
CA THR A 257 14.17 -14.85 38.08
C THR A 257 14.80 -13.64 38.75
N SER A 258 16.01 -13.79 39.30
CA SER A 258 16.75 -12.71 39.94
C SER A 258 17.18 -11.64 38.94
N ALA A 259 17.58 -12.06 37.73
CA ALA A 259 17.88 -11.14 36.63
C ALA A 259 16.65 -10.30 36.22
N LEU A 260 15.45 -10.92 36.14
CA LEU A 260 14.21 -10.19 35.83
C LEU A 260 13.79 -9.25 36.96
N GLN A 261 13.95 -9.64 38.23
CA GLN A 261 13.67 -8.76 39.37
C GLN A 261 14.57 -7.51 39.36
N GLU A 262 15.88 -7.65 39.11
CA GLU A 262 16.79 -6.50 38.99
C GLU A 262 16.52 -5.67 37.73
N MET A 263 15.97 -6.27 36.66
CA MET A 263 15.61 -5.53 35.45
C MET A 263 14.36 -4.65 35.63
N LEU A 264 13.43 -5.06 36.49
CA LEU A 264 12.17 -4.37 36.76
C LEU A 264 12.24 -3.39 37.94
N ALA A 265 13.27 -3.51 38.79
CA ALA A 265 13.57 -2.59 39.89
C ALA A 265 14.19 -1.28 39.38
#